data_AF-A0A832IVV4-F1
#
_entry.id   AF-A0A832IVV4-F1
#
_cell.length_a   1.000
_cell.length_b   1.000
_cell.length_c   1.000
_cell.angle_alpha   90.00
_cell.angle_beta   90.00
_cell.angle_gamma   90.00
#
_symmetry.space_group_name_H-M   'P 1'
#
loop_
_entity.id
_entity.type
_entity.pdbx_description
1 polymer ?
#
loop_
_entity_poly.entity_id
_entity_poly.type
_entity_poly.pdbx_seq_one_letter_code
_entity_poly.pdbx_strand_id
1 'polypeptide(L)'
;MITRFLRYTIFGVVVLIAQKLGDDFFTISSVAPQFILLFIVYVSLKEGQMAGMINGFAAGLMNDLFTTHFIGYTAFVGVIAAFVAGFF
;
A
#
# COMPACT_ATOMS: atom_id res chain seq x y z
N MET A 1 8.31 8.60 17.56
CA MET A 1 7.22 8.75 16.57
C MET A 1 7.78 8.80 15.15
N ILE A 2 8.68 9.74 14.85
CA ILE A 2 9.38 9.87 13.54
C ILE A 2 10.11 8.59 13.11
N THR A 3 10.77 7.88 14.01
CA THR A 3 11.46 6.62 13.70
C THR A 3 10.53 5.49 13.24
N ARG A 4 9.27 5.47 13.72
CA ARG A 4 8.28 4.48 13.30
C ARG A 4 7.76 4.80 11.90
N PHE A 5 7.44 6.07 11.63
CA PHE A 5 7.03 6.53 10.31
C PHE A 5 8.11 6.28 9.25
N LEU A 6 9.36 6.63 9.52
CA LEU A 6 10.49 6.34 8.61
C LEU A 6 10.62 4.85 8.31
N ARG A 7 10.44 4.00 9.33
CA ARG A 7 10.47 2.55 9.14
C ARG A 7 9.34 2.07 8.22
N TYR A 8 8.12 2.57 8.40
CA TYR A 8 6.99 2.20 7.54
C TYR A 8 7.18 2.71 6.11
N THR A 9 7.70 3.93 5.92
CA THR A 9 8.00 4.45 4.59
C THR A 9 9.04 3.58 3.88
N ILE A 10 10.14 3.25 4.54
CA ILE A 10 11.17 2.36 3.97
C ILE A 10 10.58 0.99 3.64
N PHE A 11 9.79 0.42 4.55
CA PHE A 11 9.18 -0.89 4.33
C PHE A 11 8.16 -0.86 3.18
N GLY A 12 7.36 0.20 3.07
CA GLY A 12 6.44 0.40 1.96
C GLY A 12 7.16 0.50 0.61
N VAL A 13 8.28 1.21 0.55
CA VAL A 13 9.14 1.26 -0.66
C VAL A 13 9.68 -0.12 -1.01
N VAL A 14 10.17 -0.87 -0.02
CA VAL A 14 10.66 -2.25 -0.23
C VAL A 14 9.54 -3.15 -0.76
N VAL A 15 8.33 -3.06 -0.20
CA VAL A 15 7.16 -3.80 -0.67
C VAL A 15 6.80 -3.45 -2.11
N LEU A 16 6.85 -2.17 -2.50
CA LEU A 16 6.59 -1.75 -3.88
C LEU A 16 7.61 -2.31 -4.86
N ILE A 17 8.90 -2.25 -4.51
CA ILE A 17 9.96 -2.82 -5.35
C ILE A 17 9.79 -4.33 -5.46
N ALA A 18 9.52 -5.01 -4.34
CA ALA A 18 9.31 -6.46 -4.31
C ALA A 18 8.06 -6.87 -5.12
N GLN A 19 6.97 -6.11 -5.03
CA GLN A 19 5.77 -6.32 -5.84
C GLN A 19 6.14 -6.20 -7.32
N LYS A 20 6.80 -5.13 -7.74
CA LYS A 20 7.15 -4.90 -9.14
C LYS A 20 8.07 -5.97 -9.73
N LEU A 21 9.05 -6.44 -8.95
CA LEU A 21 9.94 -7.54 -9.36
C LEU A 21 9.24 -8.90 -9.34
N GLY A 22 8.24 -9.06 -8.47
CA GLY A 22 7.46 -10.27 -8.30
C GLY A 22 6.25 -10.39 -9.23
N ASP A 23 5.84 -9.31 -9.90
CA ASP A 23 4.65 -9.27 -10.77
C ASP A 23 4.63 -10.48 -11.73
N ASP A 24 5.74 -10.76 -12.42
CA ASP A 24 5.84 -11.87 -13.38
C ASP A 24 5.73 -13.27 -12.72
N PHE A 25 6.11 -13.40 -11.46
CA PHE A 25 6.08 -14.67 -10.72
C PHE A 25 4.72 -14.94 -10.04
N PHE A 26 4.04 -13.89 -9.59
CA PHE A 26 2.80 -14.00 -8.83
C PHE A 26 1.54 -13.71 -9.66
N THR A 27 1.69 -13.30 -10.92
CA THR A 27 0.54 -13.06 -11.81
C THR A 27 -0.20 -14.36 -12.10
N ILE A 28 -1.49 -14.38 -11.77
CA ILE A 28 -2.39 -15.49 -12.10
C ILE A 28 -3.40 -14.95 -13.12
N SER A 29 -3.47 -15.59 -14.29
CA SER A 29 -4.43 -15.22 -15.35
C SER A 29 -4.42 -13.71 -15.69
N SER A 30 -3.22 -13.12 -15.85
CA SER A 30 -2.99 -11.69 -16.14
C SER A 30 -3.35 -10.69 -15.01
N VAL A 31 -3.67 -11.18 -13.81
CA VAL A 31 -3.91 -10.34 -12.63
C VAL A 31 -2.73 -10.47 -11.65
N ALA A 32 -1.98 -9.39 -11.47
CA ALA A 32 -0.91 -9.31 -10.47
C ALA A 32 -1.47 -8.92 -9.09
N PRO A 33 -1.05 -9.59 -7.99
CA PRO A 33 -1.50 -9.25 -6.66
C PRO A 33 -0.90 -7.92 -6.17
N GLN A 34 -1.72 -7.11 -5.50
CA GLN A 34 -1.29 -5.84 -4.92
C GLN A 34 -0.80 -6.03 -3.47
N PHE A 35 0.48 -6.34 -3.30
CA PHE A 35 1.08 -6.50 -1.97
C PHE A 35 1.12 -5.19 -1.16
N ILE A 36 1.12 -4.04 -1.83
CA ILE A 36 1.06 -2.73 -1.17
C ILE A 36 -0.21 -2.58 -0.32
N LEU A 37 -1.33 -3.15 -0.76
CA LEU A 37 -2.60 -3.14 -0.03
C LEU A 37 -2.50 -3.88 1.30
N LEU A 38 -1.81 -5.03 1.31
CA LEU A 38 -1.58 -5.83 2.52
C LEU A 38 -0.71 -5.07 3.54
N PHE A 39 0.29 -4.35 3.06
CA PHE A 39 1.09 -3.45 3.88
C PHE A 39 0.25 -2.32 4.50
N ILE A 40 -0.63 -1.69 3.71
CA ILE A 40 -1.50 -0.62 4.19
C ILE A 40 -2.44 -1.11 5.30
N VAL A 41 -3.03 -2.29 5.12
CA VAL A 41 -3.88 -2.95 6.14
C VAL A 41 -3.09 -3.20 7.42
N TYR A 42 -1.86 -3.73 7.30
CA TYR A 42 -0.99 -3.95 8.46
C TYR A 42 -0.69 -2.66 9.24
N VAL A 43 -0.37 -1.57 8.54
CA VAL A 43 -0.11 -0.28 9.18
C VAL A 43 -1.37 0.24 9.88
N SER A 44 -2.54 0.11 9.25
CA SER A 44 -3.81 0.55 9.83
C SER A 44 -4.15 -0.19 11.12
N LEU A 45 -3.95 -1.51 11.16
CA LEU A 45 -4.15 -2.33 12.35
C LEU A 45 -3.13 -2.03 13.48
N LYS A 46 -1.97 -1.46 13.16
CA LYS A 46 -0.91 -1.17 14.15
C LYS A 46 -0.94 0.25 14.70
N GLU A 47 -1.21 1.23 13.86
CA GLU A 47 -1.12 2.66 14.20
C GLU A 47 -2.51 3.33 14.21
N GLY A 48 -3.57 2.60 13.88
CA GLY A 48 -4.95 3.04 13.86
C GLY A 48 -5.38 3.65 12.52
N GLN A 49 -6.69 3.90 12.43
CA GLN A 49 -7.38 4.28 11.21
C GLN A 49 -6.80 5.50 10.48
N MET A 50 -6.59 6.62 11.19
CA MET A 50 -6.10 7.87 10.59
C MET A 50 -4.69 7.71 10.02
N ALA A 51 -3.78 7.09 10.79
CA ALA A 51 -2.43 6.82 10.34
C ALA A 51 -2.43 5.86 9.14
N GLY A 52 -3.27 4.82 9.18
CA GLY A 52 -3.48 3.90 8.06
C GLY A 52 -3.93 4.63 6.80
N MET A 53 -4.93 5.51 6.88
CA MET A 53 -5.46 6.24 5.72
C MET A 53 -4.41 7.15 5.07
N ILE A 54 -3.65 7.90 5.87
CA ILE A 54 -2.59 8.78 5.37
C ILE A 54 -1.50 7.95 4.66
N ASN A 55 -1.06 6.86 5.29
CA ASN A 55 -0.07 5.96 4.68
C ASN A 55 -0.63 5.24 3.45
N GLY A 56 -1.91 4.86 3.46
CA GLY A 56 -2.61 4.23 2.35
C GLY A 56 -2.72 5.12 1.12
N PHE A 57 -3.06 6.40 1.34
CA PHE A 57 -3.05 7.41 0.30
C PHE A 57 -1.64 7.59 -0.28
N ALA A 58 -0.64 7.83 0.56
CA ALA A 58 0.73 8.09 0.11
C ALA A 58 1.35 6.89 -0.62
N ALA A 59 1.21 5.68 -0.06
CA ALA A 59 1.74 4.45 -0.64
C ALA A 59 1.00 4.06 -1.92
N GLY A 60 -0.33 4.21 -1.96
CA GLY A 60 -1.13 3.94 -3.15
C GLY A 60 -0.85 4.94 -4.27
N LEU A 61 -0.70 6.23 -3.95
CA LEU A 61 -0.34 7.25 -4.93
C LEU A 61 1.07 6.99 -5.50
N MET A 62 2.00 6.57 -4.65
CA MET A 62 3.34 6.19 -5.10
C MET A 62 3.29 4.94 -5.99
N ASN A 63 2.48 3.93 -5.67
CA ASN A 63 2.25 2.77 -6.54
C ASN A 63 1.71 3.19 -7.91
N ASP A 64 0.71 4.07 -7.93
CA ASP A 64 0.07 4.52 -9.15
C ASP A 64 1.05 5.14 -10.15
N LEU A 65 2.09 5.85 -9.66
CA LEU A 65 3.15 6.42 -10.50
C LEU A 65 4.00 5.37 -11.25
N PHE A 66 4.04 4.13 -10.77
CA PHE A 66 4.79 3.03 -11.37
C PHE A 66 3.92 2.03 -12.14
N THR A 67 2.60 2.28 -12.21
CA THR A 67 1.65 1.42 -12.93
C THR A 67 1.16 2.09 -14.21
N THR A 68 0.58 1.29 -15.11
CA THR A 68 0.03 1.77 -16.40
C THR A 68 -1.44 2.21 -16.30
N HIS A 69 -2.05 2.12 -15.12
CA HIS A 69 -3.44 2.48 -14.88
C HIS A 69 -3.60 3.93 -14.45
N PHE A 70 -4.85 4.35 -14.19
CA PHE A 70 -5.18 5.72 -13.81
C PHE A 70 -4.55 6.12 -12.46
N ILE A 71 -3.90 7.27 -12.43
CA ILE A 71 -3.29 7.81 -11.20
C ILE A 71 -4.38 8.13 -10.18
N GLY A 72 -4.24 7.58 -8.97
CA GLY A 72 -5.20 7.74 -7.88
C GLY A 72 -6.09 6.52 -7.67
N TYR A 73 -6.06 5.53 -8.56
CA TYR A 73 -6.79 4.26 -8.37
C TYR A 73 -6.32 3.54 -7.10
N THR A 74 -5.02 3.22 -7.00
CA THR A 74 -4.49 2.51 -5.83
C THR A 74 -4.53 3.39 -4.59
N ALA A 75 -4.34 4.72 -4.75
CA ALA A 75 -4.47 5.67 -3.65
C ALA A 75 -5.88 5.62 -3.02
N PHE A 76 -6.93 5.65 -3.83
CA PHE A 76 -8.31 5.60 -3.36
C PHE A 76 -8.64 4.26 -2.68
N VAL A 77 -8.26 3.15 -3.33
CA VAL A 77 -8.44 1.80 -2.77
C VAL A 77 -7.68 1.64 -1.44
N GLY A 78 -6.47 2.17 -1.36
CA GLY A 78 -5.64 2.15 -0.15
C GLY A 78 -6.27 2.91 1.02
N VAL A 79 -6.87 4.08 0.77
CA VAL A 79 -7.59 4.84 1.80
C VAL A 79 -8.80 4.07 2.31
N ILE A 80 -9.62 3.49 1.42
CA ILE A 80 -10.79 2.70 1.81
C ILE A 80 -10.35 1.48 2.64
N ALA A 81 -9.36 0.74 2.15
CA ALA A 81 -8.86 -0.44 2.83
C ALA A 81 -8.31 -0.11 4.22
N ALA A 82 -7.56 0.99 4.34
CA ALA A 82 -7.06 1.45 5.63
C ALA A 82 -8.20 1.90 6.56
N PHE A 83 -9.19 2.63 6.05
CA PHE A 83 -10.34 3.08 6.82
C PHE A 83 -11.12 1.90 7.41
N VAL A 84 -11.40 0.88 6.60
CA VAL A 84 -12.12 -0.32 7.03
C VAL A 84 -11.26 -1.17 7.97
N ALA A 85 -9.98 -1.40 7.64
CA ALA A 85 -9.11 -2.21 8.46
C ALA A 85 -8.83 -1.60 9.84
N GLY A 86 -8.67 -0.28 9.91
CA GLY A 86 -8.38 0.43 11.16
C GLY A 86 -9.59 0.72 12.03
N PHE A 87 -10.79 0.28 11.61
CA PHE A 87 -11.98 0.30 12.46
C PHE A 87 -11.92 -0.77 13.56
N PHE A 88 -11.21 -1.88 13.32
CA PHE A 88 -11.02 -3.00 14.23
C PHE A 88 -9.67 -2.90 14.96
#